data_AF-D7A8S9-F1
#
_entry.id   AF-D7A8S9-F1
#
_cell.length_a   1.000
_cell.length_b   1.000
_cell.length_c   1.000
_cell.angle_alpha   90.00
_cell.angle_beta   90.00
_cell.angle_gamma   90.00
#
_symmetry.space_group_name_H-M   'P 1'
#
loop_
_entity.id
_entity.type
_entity.pdbx_description
1 polymer ?
#
loop_
_entity_poly.entity_id
_entity_poly.type
_entity_poly.pdbx_seq_one_letter_code
_entity_poly.pdbx_strand_id
1 'polypeptide(L)' 'MSLRLFPLMTLAATATALLAIQRSREQAVSDFVAAGSTRNAGPEEMEHPPKDWDKVDQAIDESFPASDPPAY' A
#
# COMPACT_ATOMS: atom_id res chain seq x y z
N MET A 1 38.15 30.54 31.30
CA MET A 1 37.27 30.70 30.12
C MET A 1 37.34 29.42 29.31
N SER A 2 36.38 28.50 29.47
CA SER A 2 36.12 27.39 28.53
C SER A 2 34.75 26.80 28.87
N LEU A 3 33.74 27.31 28.17
CA LEU A 3 32.33 26.93 28.33
C LEU A 3 32.11 25.55 27.70
N ARG A 4 31.52 24.61 28.45
CA ARG A 4 31.16 23.27 27.97
C ARG A 4 30.03 23.39 26.94
N LEU A 5 30.36 23.25 25.66
CA LEU A 5 29.42 23.33 24.53
C LEU A 5 29.42 22.02 23.73
N PHE A 6 29.02 20.91 24.35
CA PHE A 6 28.85 19.61 23.66
C PHE A 6 27.75 18.75 24.30
N PRO A 7 26.46 19.15 24.19
CA PRO A 7 25.45 18.09 24.08
C PRO A 7 24.35 18.39 23.05
N LEU A 8 24.55 19.30 22.09
CA LEU A 8 23.50 19.65 21.11
C LEU A 8 23.63 18.92 19.77
N MET A 9 24.74 18.22 19.51
CA MET A 9 25.02 17.66 18.17
C MET A 9 24.60 16.19 17.99
N THR A 10 24.32 15.45 19.05
CA THR A 10 23.86 14.05 18.96
C THR A 10 22.35 13.91 18.74
N LEU A 11 21.57 14.92 19.15
CA LEU A 11 20.11 14.92 18.99
C LEU A 11 19.68 15.01 17.51
N ALA A 12 20.46 15.71 16.68
CA ALA A 12 20.16 15.88 15.25
C ALA A 12 20.31 14.57 14.47
N ALA A 13 21.33 13.77 14.76
CA ALA A 13 21.61 12.53 14.04
C ALA A 13 20.54 11.44 14.27
N THR A 14 20.02 11.33 15.50
CA THR A 14 18.92 10.41 15.81
C THR A 14 17.61 10.83 15.15
N ALA A 15 17.35 12.14 15.02
CA ALA A 15 16.16 12.66 14.35
C ALA A 15 16.15 12.35 12.84
N THR A 16 17.30 12.45 12.17
CA THR A 16 17.43 12.10 10.75
C THR A 16 17.25 10.61 10.51
N ALA A 17 17.80 9.75 11.38
CA ALA A 17 17.61 8.30 11.29
C ALA A 17 16.13 7.91 11.49
N LEU A 18 15.43 8.53 12.45
CA LEU A 18 14.01 8.27 12.70
C LEU A 18 13.13 8.71 11.51
N LEU A 19 13.42 9.87 10.92
CA LEU A 19 12.70 10.37 9.74
C LEU A 19 12.95 9.50 8.50
N ALA A 20 14.17 9.00 8.30
CA ALA A 20 14.48 8.06 7.23
C ALA A 20 13.71 6.74 7.41
N ILE A 21 13.66 6.21 8.63
CA ILE A 21 12.88 5.00 8.96
C ILE A 21 11.37 5.23 8.70
N GLN A 22 10.82 6.39 9.08
CA GLN A 22 9.41 6.72 8.79
C GLN A 22 9.13 6.80 7.29
N ARG A 23 9.98 7.48 6.52
CA ARG A 23 9.85 7.58 5.07
C ARG A 23 9.92 6.23 4.36
N SER A 24 10.83 5.34 4.79
CA SER A 24 10.91 3.98 4.23
C SER A 24 9.65 3.15 4.50
N ARG A 25 8.98 3.35 5.63
CA ARG A 25 7.68 2.71 5.91
C ARG A 25 6.58 3.24 5.00
N GLU A 26 6.53 4.55 4.76
CA GLU A 26 5.56 5.16 3.83
C GLU A 26 5.75 4.63 2.40
N GLN A 27 7.00 4.51 1.95
CA GLN A 27 7.31 3.91 0.65
C GLN A 27 6.88 2.44 0.58
N ALA A 28 7.21 1.62 1.59
CA ALA A 28 6.82 0.22 1.61
C ALA A 28 5.30 0.02 1.62
N VAL A 29 4.54 0.87 2.32
CA VAL A 29 3.07 0.86 2.30
C VAL A 29 2.56 1.29 0.92
N SER A 30 3.13 2.33 0.32
CA SER A 30 2.76 2.76 -1.03
C SER A 30 3.03 1.68 -2.07
N ASP A 31 4.16 1.00 -1.98
CA ASP A 31 4.54 -0.08 -2.90
C ASP A 31 3.62 -1.30 -2.73
N PHE A 32 3.23 -1.62 -1.50
CA PHE A 32 2.24 -2.66 -1.21
C PHE A 32 0.86 -2.30 -1.78
N VAL A 33 0.40 -1.06 -1.59
CA VAL A 33 -0.87 -0.58 -2.16
C VAL A 33 -0.83 -0.57 -3.69
N ALA A 34 0.31 -0.19 -4.28
CA ALA A 34 0.51 -0.22 -5.74
C ALA A 34 0.53 -1.66 -6.29
N ALA A 35 1.12 -2.61 -5.56
CA ALA A 35 1.15 -4.03 -5.93
C ALA A 35 -0.21 -4.73 -5.75
N GLY A 36 -1.13 -4.14 -4.97
CA GLY A 36 -2.43 -4.73 -4.61
C GLY A 36 -3.62 -4.24 -5.43
N SER A 37 -3.42 -3.55 -6.56
CA SER A 37 -4.53 -3.05 -7.38
C SER A 37 -5.38 -4.21 -7.90
N THR A 38 -6.53 -4.44 -7.28
CA THR A 38 -7.51 -5.42 -7.76
C THR A 38 -8.11 -4.89 -9.06
N ARG A 39 -8.25 -5.75 -10.08
CA ARG A 39 -8.93 -5.37 -11.33
C ARG A 39 -10.40 -5.10 -11.05
N ASN A 40 -11.02 -4.20 -11.82
CA ASN A 40 -12.46 -4.06 -11.80
C ASN A 40 -13.12 -5.35 -12.35
N ALA A 41 -14.38 -5.57 -11.97
CA ALA A 41 -15.17 -6.67 -12.49
C ALA A 41 -15.77 -6.31 -13.86
N GLY A 42 -15.99 -7.32 -14.70
CA GLY A 42 -16.61 -7.22 -16.02
C GLY A 42 -15.71 -7.73 -17.16
N PRO A 43 -16.32 -8.17 -18.27
CA PRO A 43 -15.58 -8.65 -19.45
C PRO A 43 -14.74 -7.54 -20.11
N GLU A 44 -15.10 -6.27 -19.97
CA GLU A 44 -14.37 -5.12 -20.49
C GLU A 44 -13.00 -4.90 -19.81
N GLU A 45 -12.86 -5.42 -18.59
CA GLU A 45 -11.63 -5.35 -17.80
C GLU A 45 -10.77 -6.62 -17.97
N MET A 46 -11.22 -7.56 -18.80
CA MET A 46 -10.48 -8.78 -19.14
C MET A 46 -9.64 -8.58 -20.41
N GLU A 47 -8.39 -9.05 -20.39
CA GLU A 47 -7.53 -9.05 -21.58
C GLU A 47 -8.10 -9.93 -22.71
N HIS A 48 -8.74 -11.04 -22.34
CA HIS A 48 -9.32 -12.02 -23.26
C HIS A 48 -10.72 -12.42 -22.79
N PRO A 49 -11.75 -11.59 -23.05
CA PRO A 49 -13.11 -11.88 -22.60
C PRO A 49 -13.72 -13.07 -23.35
N PRO A 50 -14.59 -13.86 -22.69
CA PRO A 50 -15.34 -14.91 -23.36
C PRO A 50 -16.36 -14.29 -24.34
N LYS A 51 -16.74 -15.06 -25.35
CA LYS A 51 -17.69 -14.61 -26.38
C LYS A 51 -19.10 -14.41 -25.83
N ASP A 52 -19.51 -15.30 -24.92
CA ASP A 52 -20.79 -15.26 -24.25
C ASP A 52 -20.52 -14.98 -22.76
N TRP A 53 -21.24 -14.00 -22.22
CA TRP A 53 -21.14 -13.56 -20.82
C TRP A 53 -22.55 -13.48 -20.26
N ASP A 54 -22.81 -14.21 -19.18
CA ASP A 54 -24.11 -14.24 -18.55
C ASP A 54 -24.10 -13.68 -17.12
N LYS A 55 -25.26 -13.77 -16.46
CA LYS A 55 -25.44 -13.23 -15.11
C LYS A 55 -24.68 -14.02 -14.05
N VAL A 56 -24.45 -15.32 -14.30
CA VAL A 56 -23.67 -16.17 -13.40
C VAL A 56 -22.19 -15.80 -13.51
N ASP A 57 -21.69 -15.57 -14.72
CA ASP A 57 -20.32 -15.09 -14.94
C ASP A 57 -20.07 -13.76 -14.22
N GLN A 58 -21.00 -12.79 -14.39
CA GLN A 58 -20.94 -11.50 -13.68
C GLN A 58 -20.91 -11.66 -12.16
N ALA A 59 -21.81 -12.49 -11.61
CA ALA A 59 -21.90 -12.69 -10.17
C ALA A 59 -20.65 -13.37 -9.58
N ILE A 60 -20.01 -14.25 -10.34
CA ILE A 60 -18.72 -14.85 -9.95
C ILE A 60 -17.61 -13.80 -10.00
N ASP A 61 -17.55 -12.97 -11.04
CA ASP A 61 -16.50 -11.97 -11.20
C ASP A 61 -16.55 -10.88 -10.12
N GLU A 62 -17.75 -10.37 -9.81
CA GLU A 62 -17.99 -9.35 -8.77
C GLU A 62 -17.77 -9.88 -7.35
N SER A 63 -17.72 -11.19 -7.16
CA SER A 63 -17.43 -11.76 -5.85
C SER A 63 -15.97 -11.58 -5.43
N PHE A 64 -15.08 -11.11 -6.32
CA PHE A 64 -13.66 -10.88 -6.03
C PHE A 64 -13.31 -9.38 -5.97
N PRO A 65 -12.56 -8.93 -4.94
CA PRO A 65 -11.79 -9.72 -3.97
C PRO A 65 -12.69 -10.16 -2.81
N ALA A 66 -12.92 -11.47 -2.66
CA ALA A 66 -13.84 -12.06 -1.70
C ALA A 66 -13.37 -11.95 -0.23
N SER A 67 -13.00 -10.77 0.24
CA SER A 67 -12.66 -10.46 1.62
C SER A 67 -12.74 -8.95 1.87
N ASP A 68 -13.94 -8.44 2.16
CA ASP A 68 -14.02 -7.41 3.20
C ASP A 68 -13.28 -7.99 4.43
N PRO A 69 -12.16 -7.40 4.89
CA PRO A 69 -11.51 -7.89 6.10
C PRO A 69 -12.52 -7.82 7.27
N PRO A 70 -12.49 -8.76 8.23
CA PRO A 70 -13.40 -8.72 9.36
C PRO A 70 -13.27 -7.37 10.08
N ALA A 71 -14.39 -6.65 10.20
CA ALA A 71 -14.49 -5.50 11.07
C ALA A 71 -14.42 -5.97 12.53
N TYR A 72 -13.20 -6.13 13.05
CA TYR A 72 -12.94 -6.33 14.48
C TYR A 72 -12.51 -5.02 15.12
#